data_AF-A0A966I7I0-F1
#
_entry.id   AF-A0A966I7I0-F1
#
_cell.length_a   1.000
_cell.length_b   1.000
_cell.length_c   1.000
_cell.angle_alpha   90.00
_cell.angle_beta   90.00
_cell.angle_gamma   90.00
#
_symmetry.space_group_name_H-M   'P 1'
#
loop_
_entity.id
_entity.type
_entity.pdbx_description
1 polymer ?
#
loop_
_entity_poly.entity_id
_entity_poly.type
_entity_poly.pdbx_seq_one_letter_code
_entity_poly.pdbx_strand_id
1 'polypeptide(L)' 'MTSMKEFWSREWLLKHIGEQHKTQRILTALEIAQNQGLICEDGYLTESGKSYIEQKKEAFTVMEYS' A
#
# COMPACT_ATOMS: atom_id res chain seq x y z
N MET A 1 12.21 -15.69 3.97
CA MET A 1 12.22 -14.37 4.66
C MET A 1 11.50 -13.27 3.87
N THR A 2 11.23 -13.45 2.57
CA THR A 2 10.52 -12.50 1.69
C THR A 2 9.03 -12.33 2.02
N SER A 3 8.33 -13.41 2.41
CA SER A 3 6.87 -13.38 2.62
C SER A 3 6.42 -12.43 3.74
N MET A 4 7.18 -12.31 4.84
CA MET A 4 6.80 -11.45 5.96
C MET A 4 6.96 -9.97 5.61
N LYS A 5 8.02 -9.60 4.86
CA LYS A 5 8.21 -8.23 4.36
C LYS A 5 7.09 -7.85 3.37
N GLU A 6 6.75 -8.75 2.45
CA GLU A 6 5.66 -8.52 1.48
C GLU A 6 4.30 -8.40 2.15
N PHE A 7 4.02 -9.24 3.15
CA PHE A 7 2.80 -9.14 3.95
C PHE A 7 2.67 -7.77 4.62
N TRP A 8 3.71 -7.32 5.34
CA TRP A 8 3.67 -6.01 6.00
C TRP A 8 3.60 -4.84 5.03
N SER A 9 4.26 -4.93 3.88
CA SER A 9 4.15 -3.93 2.81
C SER A 9 2.71 -3.83 2.28
N ARG A 10 2.04 -4.97 2.07
CA ARG A 10 0.64 -5.01 1.63
C ARG A 10 -0.30 -4.42 2.69
N GLU A 11 -0.14 -4.81 3.95
CA GLU A 11 -0.96 -4.29 5.05
C GLU A 11 -0.80 -2.78 5.22
N TRP A 12 0.43 -2.29 5.13
CA TRP A 12 0.70 -0.86 5.15
C TRP A 12 0.01 -0.13 3.99
N LEU A 13 0.09 -0.68 2.77
CA LEU A 13 -0.54 -0.09 1.59
C LEU A 13 -2.06 -0.01 1.75
N LEU A 14 -2.71 -1.11 2.18
CA LEU A 14 -4.15 -1.15 2.40
C LEU A 14 -4.59 -0.16 3.46
N LYS A 15 -3.82 -0.03 4.55
CA LYS A 15 -4.08 0.97 5.60
C LYS A 15 -3.95 2.39 5.05
N HIS A 16 -2.87 2.68 4.31
CA HIS A 16 -2.64 4.00 3.71
C HIS A 16 -3.76 4.39 2.75
N ILE A 17 -4.20 3.47 1.87
CA ILE A 17 -5.34 3.70 0.98
C ILE A 17 -6.63 3.91 1.77
N GLY A 18 -6.85 3.11 2.82
CA GLY A 18 -7.98 3.29 3.73
C GLY A 18 -8.03 4.70 4.35
N GLU A 19 -6.90 5.20 4.82
CA GLU A 19 -6.74 6.55 5.36
C GLU A 19 -6.99 7.63 4.30
N GLN A 20 -6.40 7.51 3.11
CA GLN A 20 -6.58 8.46 1.99
C GLN A 20 -8.05 8.56 1.57
N HIS A 21 -8.78 7.44 1.57
CA HIS A 21 -10.17 7.36 1.13
C HIS A 21 -11.18 7.41 2.30
N LYS A 22 -10.73 7.67 3.54
CA LYS A 22 -11.56 7.70 4.75
C LYS A 22 -12.46 6.47 4.92
N THR A 23 -11.95 5.30 4.54
CA THR A 23 -12.64 4.02 4.70
C THR A 23 -11.92 3.14 5.71
N GLN A 24 -12.68 2.57 6.63
CA GLN A 24 -12.20 1.57 7.58
C GLN A 24 -12.41 0.14 7.07
N ARG A 25 -13.05 -0.02 5.90
CA ARG A 25 -13.35 -1.33 5.32
C ARG A 25 -12.16 -1.80 4.48
N ILE A 26 -11.48 -2.85 4.95
CA ILE A 26 -10.32 -3.44 4.27
C ILE A 26 -10.66 -3.87 2.84
N LEU A 27 -11.85 -4.45 2.62
CA LEU A 27 -12.29 -4.85 1.28
C LEU A 27 -12.38 -3.65 0.32
N THR A 28 -12.89 -2.51 0.78
CA THR A 28 -12.96 -1.30 -0.04
C THR A 28 -11.57 -0.74 -0.34
N ALA A 29 -10.65 -0.76 0.62
CA ALA A 29 -9.27 -0.37 0.38
C ALA A 29 -8.56 -1.32 -0.61
N LEU A 30 -8.87 -2.62 -0.54
CA LEU A 30 -8.36 -3.63 -1.47
C LEU A 30 -8.87 -3.39 -2.89
N GLU A 31 -10.18 -3.17 -3.06
CA GLU A 31 -10.79 -2.86 -4.37
C GLU A 31 -10.17 -1.60 -4.98
N ILE A 32 -9.95 -0.56 -4.17
CA ILE A 32 -9.29 0.67 -4.62
C ILE A 32 -7.84 0.39 -5.05
N ALA A 33 -7.09 -0.38 -4.25
CA ALA A 33 -5.71 -0.75 -4.58
C ALA A 33 -5.63 -1.57 -5.88
N GLN A 34 -6.59 -2.45 -6.11
CA GLN A 34 -6.71 -3.25 -7.33
C GLN A 34 -7.06 -2.37 -8.54
N ASN A 35 -8.03 -1.47 -8.40
CA ASN A 35 -8.39 -0.51 -9.44
C ASN A 35 -7.24 0.44 -9.81
N GLN A 36 -6.34 0.73 -8.87
CA GLN A 36 -5.13 1.51 -9.10
C GLN A 36 -3.96 0.67 -9.64
N GLY A 37 -4.12 -0.66 -9.80
CA GLY A 37 -3.09 -1.56 -10.28
C GLY A 37 -1.95 -1.80 -9.29
N LEU A 38 -2.14 -1.48 -8.00
CA LEU A 38 -1.13 -1.64 -6.95
C LEU A 38 -1.17 -3.05 -6.33
N ILE A 39 -2.33 -3.69 -6.39
CA ILE A 39 -2.56 -5.07 -5.96
C ILE A 39 -3.21 -5.84 -7.13
N CYS A 40 -2.80 -7.08 -7.37
CA CYS A 40 -3.43 -7.93 -8.37
C CYS A 40 -4.74 -8.56 -7.85
N GLU A 41 -5.48 -9.23 -8.73
CA GLU A 41 -6.74 -9.91 -8.38
C GLU A 41 -6.56 -10.94 -7.25
N ASP A 42 -5.43 -11.65 -7.23
CA ASP A 42 -5.07 -12.62 -6.19
C ASP A 42 -4.65 -11.99 -4.85
N GLY A 43 -4.62 -10.65 -4.78
CA GLY A 43 -4.33 -9.91 -3.54
C GLY A 43 -2.84 -9.69 -3.25
N TYR A 44 -1.94 -9.99 -4.19
CA TYR A 44 -0.50 -9.71 -4.07
C TYR A 44 -0.12 -8.33 -4.58
N LEU A 45 0.97 -7.76 -4.06
CA LEU A 45 1.53 -6.50 -4.57
C LEU A 45 2.03 -6.68 -5.99
N THR A 46 1.65 -5.76 -6.87
CA THR A 46 2.25 -5.61 -8.19
C THR A 46 3.59 -4.88 -8.07
N GLU A 47 4.38 -4.85 -9.16
CA GLU A 47 5.59 -4.02 -9.20
C GLU A 47 5.25 -2.53 -9.00
N SER A 48 4.15 -2.05 -9.58
CA SER A 48 3.65 -0.69 -9.35
C SER A 48 3.29 -0.44 -7.88
N GLY A 49 2.69 -1.42 -7.20
CA GLY A 49 2.41 -1.36 -5.76
C GLY A 49 3.68 -1.24 -4.91
N LYS A 50 4.73 -2.01 -5.25
CA LYS A 50 6.03 -1.94 -4.57
C LYS A 50 6.68 -0.57 -4.75
N SER A 51 6.75 -0.06 -5.99
CA SER A 51 7.31 1.27 -6.27
C SER A 51 6.52 2.40 -5.61
N TYR A 52 5.19 2.30 -5.57
CA TYR A 52 4.35 3.27 -4.86
C TYR A 52 4.67 3.34 -3.36
N ILE A 53 4.85 2.18 -2.71
CA ILE A 53 5.22 2.11 -1.29
C ILE A 53 6.59 2.75 -1.06
N GLU A 54 7.57 2.50 -1.94
CA GLU A 54 8.91 3.09 -1.82
C GLU A 54 8.86 4.62 -1.92
N GLN A 55 8.19 5.17 -2.94
CA GLN A 55 8.03 6.61 -3.12
C GLN A 55 7.33 7.28 -1.93
N LYS A 56 6.31 6.62 -1.36
CA LYS A 56 5.60 7.16 -0.19
C LYS A 56 6.43 7.05 1.09
N LYS A 57 7.24 6.00 1.27
CA LYS A 57 8.17 5.90 2.41
C LYS A 57 9.21 7.01 2.39
N GLU A 58 9.76 7.33 1.23
CA GLU A 58 10.68 8.46 1.06
C GLU A 58 10.02 9.80 1.43
N ALA A 59 8.75 9.99 1.06
CA ALA A 59 8.00 11.20 1.42
C ALA A 59 7.78 11.34 2.94
N PHE A 60 7.61 10.24 3.68
CA PHE A 60 7.52 10.28 5.15
C PHE A 60 8.86 10.60 5.81
N THR A 61 9.98 10.12 5.27
CA THR A 61 11.31 10.41 5.84
C THR A 61 11.70 11.88 5.66
N VAL A 62 11.28 12.55 4.59
CA VAL A 62 11.61 13.96 4.35
C VAL A 62 10.83 14.91 5.27
N MET A 63 9.60 14.56 5.68
CA MET A 63 8.78 15.42 6.55
C MET A 63 9.17 15.38 8.03
N GLU A 64 9.94 14.39 8.50
CA GLU A 64 10.43 14.37 9.90
C GLU A 64 11.73 15.19 10.12
N TYR A 65 12.32 15.76 9.06
CA TYR A 65 13.54 16.57 9.14
C TYR A 65 13.38 18.00 8.59
N SER A 66 12.14 18.48 8.40
CA SER A 66 11.84 19.85 7.91
C SER A 66 11.28 20.75 9.00
#